data_AF-A0A7K2XIS6-F1
#
_entry.id   AF-A0A7K2XIS6-F1
#
_cell.length_a   1.000
_cell.length_b   1.000
_cell.length_c   1.000
_cell.angle_alpha   90.00
_cell.angle_beta   90.00
_cell.angle_gamma   90.00
#
_symmetry.space_group_name_H-M   'P 1'
#
loop_
_entity.id
_entity.type
_entity.pdbx_description
1 polymer ?
#
loop_
_entity_poly.entity_id
_entity_poly.type
_entity_poly.pdbx_seq_one_letter_code
_entity_poly.pdbx_strand_id
1 'polypeptide(L)' 'RAKNEAEEAAIGHQTGGRVGFFLHTGDFARDHARMTVAGVKFLEEPRHEPYGSVAVFEDLYGNRWDLLQPADAGA' A
#
# COMPACT_ATOMS: atom_id res chain seq x y z
N ARG A 1 -20.31 5.27 -0.27
CA ARG A 1 -20.63 6.59 -0.88
C ARG A 1 -20.79 7.58 0.27
N ALA A 2 -20.18 8.76 0.17
CA ALA A 2 -20.36 9.84 1.14
C ALA A 2 -21.81 10.35 1.15
N LYS A 3 -22.26 10.85 2.31
CA LYS A 3 -23.60 11.42 2.55
C LYS A 3 -23.60 12.94 2.65
N ASN A 4 -22.43 13.56 2.79
CA ASN A 4 -22.25 15.00 2.93
C ASN A 4 -20.85 15.41 2.44
N GLU A 5 -20.63 16.73 2.31
CA GLU A 5 -19.37 17.31 1.83
C GLU A 5 -18.16 16.93 2.69
N ALA A 6 -18.35 16.84 4.01
CA ALA A 6 -17.28 16.45 4.93
C ALA A 6 -16.84 14.99 4.72
N GLU A 7 -17.79 14.08 4.49
CA GLU A 7 -17.52 12.68 4.15
C GLU A 7 -16.87 12.55 2.77
N GLU A 8 -17.27 13.37 1.79
CA GLU A 8 -16.67 13.36 0.45
C GLU A 8 -15.22 13.83 0.48
N ALA A 9 -14.95 14.93 1.19
CA ALA A 9 -13.58 15.43 1.42
C ALA A 9 -12.69 14.44 2.19
N ALA A 10 -13.28 13.51 2.95
CA ALA A 10 -12.54 12.50 3.68
C ALA A 10 -12.14 11.28 2.83
N ILE A 11 -12.77 11.04 1.67
CA ILE A 11 -12.44 9.91 0.79
C ILE A 11 -11.02 10.10 0.22
N GLY A 12 -10.17 9.08 0.37
CA GLY A 12 -8.74 9.12 0.05
C GLY A 12 -7.84 9.77 1.11
N HIS A 13 -8.44 10.42 2.10
CA HIS A 13 -7.74 11.21 3.11
C HIS A 13 -7.98 10.69 4.54
N GLN A 14 -8.52 9.47 4.69
CA GLN A 14 -8.85 8.88 6.01
C GLN A 14 -7.65 8.82 6.97
N THR A 15 -6.43 8.84 6.45
CA THR A 15 -5.16 8.71 7.20
C THR A 15 -4.33 9.99 7.19
N GLY A 16 -4.92 11.14 6.79
CA GLY A 16 -4.22 12.42 6.72
C GLY A 16 -3.07 12.44 5.71
N GLY A 17 -3.18 11.68 4.62
CA GLY A 17 -2.17 11.61 3.56
C GLY A 17 -0.96 10.72 3.87
N ARG A 18 -1.00 9.96 4.97
CA ARG A 18 0.03 8.98 5.34
C ARG A 18 -0.39 7.55 4.98
N VAL A 19 0.56 6.63 4.98
CA VAL A 19 0.23 5.20 4.96
C VAL A 19 -0.56 4.87 6.23
N GLY A 20 -1.70 4.21 6.08
CA GLY A 20 -2.51 3.73 7.20
C GLY A 20 -2.89 2.26 7.14
N PHE A 21 -2.47 1.56 6.08
CA PHE A 21 -2.82 0.16 5.85
C PHE A 21 -1.61 -0.62 5.36
N PHE A 22 -1.57 -1.90 5.71
CA PHE A 22 -0.50 -2.83 5.37
C PHE A 22 -1.09 -4.08 4.73
N LEU A 23 -0.61 -4.44 3.55
CA LEU A 23 -0.90 -5.69 2.86
C LEU A 23 0.33 -6.59 2.96
N HIS A 24 0.25 -7.62 3.80
CA HIS A 24 1.34 -8.57 3.95
C HIS A 24 1.36 -9.60 2.82
N THR A 25 2.55 -9.94 2.35
CA THR A 25 2.78 -11.02 1.38
C THR A 25 3.98 -11.88 1.78
N GLY A 26 3.98 -13.14 1.34
CA GLY A 26 5.13 -14.03 1.45
C GLY A 26 6.08 -14.00 0.23
N ASP A 27 5.68 -13.31 -0.85
CA ASP A 27 6.50 -13.18 -2.07
C ASP A 27 6.28 -11.79 -2.69
N PHE A 28 7.09 -10.84 -2.25
CA PHE A 28 7.04 -9.44 -2.63
C PHE A 28 7.25 -9.28 -4.13
N ALA A 29 8.26 -9.94 -4.71
CA ALA A 29 8.62 -9.75 -6.11
C ALA A 29 7.48 -10.22 -7.03
N ARG A 30 6.89 -11.39 -6.74
CA ARG A 30 5.77 -11.92 -7.51
C ARG A 30 4.53 -11.04 -7.40
N ASP A 31 4.18 -10.63 -6.19
CA ASP A 31 2.94 -9.88 -5.95
C ASP A 31 3.05 -8.43 -6.43
N HIS A 32 4.20 -7.78 -6.24
CA HIS A 32 4.51 -6.47 -6.82
C HIS A 32 4.38 -6.51 -8.34
N ALA A 33 5.06 -7.45 -9.01
CA ALA A 33 5.00 -7.57 -10.48
C ALA A 33 3.56 -7.83 -10.97
N ARG A 34 2.80 -8.71 -10.30
CA ARG A 34 1.40 -8.97 -10.63
C ARG A 34 0.53 -7.71 -10.48
N MET A 35 0.73 -6.94 -9.41
CA MET A 35 0.00 -5.71 -9.15
C MET A 35 0.35 -4.62 -10.17
N THR A 36 1.64 -4.48 -10.53
CA THR A 36 2.07 -3.57 -11.59
C THR A 36 1.43 -3.91 -12.93
N VAL A 37 1.43 -5.19 -13.34
CA VAL A 37 0.78 -5.64 -14.58
C VAL A 37 -0.73 -5.40 -14.56
N ALA A 38 -1.35 -5.50 -13.37
CA ALA A 38 -2.77 -5.19 -13.18
C ALA A 38 -3.07 -3.68 -13.14
N GLY A 39 -2.07 -2.81 -13.26
CA GLY A 39 -2.23 -1.35 -13.30
C GLY A 39 -2.32 -0.68 -11.93
N VAL A 40 -1.91 -1.35 -10.85
CA VAL A 40 -1.78 -0.71 -9.53
C VAL A 40 -0.70 0.36 -9.60
N LYS A 41 -1.00 1.54 -9.06
CA LYS A 41 -0.06 2.66 -9.02
C LYS A 41 0.78 2.61 -7.75
N PHE A 42 2.01 2.14 -7.89
CA PHE A 42 3.04 2.31 -6.87
C PHE A 42 3.57 3.75 -6.88
N LEU A 43 3.80 4.29 -5.70
CA LEU A 43 4.25 5.68 -5.47
C LEU A 43 5.78 5.78 -5.30
N GLU A 44 6.45 4.64 -5.16
CA GLU A 44 7.89 4.50 -5.01
C GLU A 44 8.37 3.17 -5.60
N GLU A 45 9.67 3.09 -5.88
CA GLU A 45 10.33 1.81 -6.18
C GLU A 45 10.42 0.95 -4.90
N PRO A 46 10.41 -0.39 -5.03
CA PRO A 46 10.63 -1.28 -3.90
C PRO A 46 11.86 -0.94 -3.07
N ARG A 47 11.67 -0.89 -1.75
CA ARG A 47 12.74 -0.75 -0.76
C ARG A 47 12.98 -2.08 -0.07
N HIS A 48 14.26 -2.37 0.19
CA HIS A 48 14.69 -3.55 0.94
C HIS A 48 15.34 -3.07 2.22
N GLU A 49 14.64 -3.26 3.33
CA GLU A 49 14.99 -2.77 4.65
C GLU A 49 15.24 -3.96 5.58
N PRO A 50 15.92 -3.78 6.73
CA PRO A 50 16.18 -4.87 7.67
C PRO A 50 14.91 -5.60 8.15
N TYR A 51 13.76 -4.91 8.15
CA TYR A 51 12.47 -5.47 8.55
C TYR A 51 11.70 -6.14 7.41
N GLY A 52 12.15 -6.05 6.16
CA GLY A 52 11.45 -6.62 5.01
C GLY A 52 11.56 -5.82 3.72
N SER A 53 10.84 -6.30 2.70
CA SER A 53 10.67 -5.61 1.42
C SER A 53 9.34 -4.86 1.41
N VAL A 54 9.37 -3.59 1.01
CA VAL A 54 8.19 -2.72 1.07
C VAL A 54 8.09 -1.82 -0.17
N ALA A 55 6.86 -1.54 -0.62
CA ALA A 55 6.57 -0.45 -1.55
C ALA A 55 5.18 0.13 -1.28
N VAL A 56 5.08 1.46 -1.36
CA VAL A 56 3.82 2.18 -1.18
C VAL A 56 3.01 2.17 -2.48
N PHE A 57 1.73 1.84 -2.41
CA PHE A 57 0.77 2.01 -3.52
C PHE A 57 -0.47 2.79 -3.07
N GLU A 58 -1.25 3.30 -4.05
CA GLU A 58 -2.57 3.88 -3.78
C GLU A 58 -3.70 2.97 -4.23
N ASP A 59 -4.77 2.90 -3.43
CA ASP A 59 -6.02 2.27 -3.85
C ASP A 59 -6.86 3.19 -4.76
N LEU A 60 -8.03 2.70 -5.21
CA LEU A 60 -8.92 3.43 -6.12
C LEU A 60 -9.44 4.76 -5.57
N TYR A 61 -9.29 5.00 -4.27
CA TYR A 61 -9.75 6.21 -3.60
C TYR A 61 -8.59 7.12 -3.19
N GLY A 62 -7.33 6.72 -3.43
CA GLY A 62 -6.14 7.50 -3.08
C GLY A 62 -5.57 7.19 -1.69
N ASN A 63 -6.09 6.17 -0.97
CA ASN A 63 -5.47 5.76 0.29
C ASN A 63 -4.14 5.09 0.03
N ARG A 64 -3.16 5.37 0.89
CA ARG A 64 -1.82 4.80 0.79
C ARG A 64 -1.71 3.52 1.61
N TRP A 65 -1.15 2.51 0.96
CA TRP A 65 -0.92 1.16 1.49
C TRP A 65 0.54 0.78 1.34
N ASP A 66 1.08 0.07 2.32
CA ASP A 66 2.33 -0.68 2.14
C ASP A 66 2.01 -2.09 1.65
N LEU A 67 2.56 -2.49 0.49
CA LEU A 67 2.80 -3.90 0.22
C LEU A 67 4.06 -4.30 1.00
N LEU A 68 3.97 -5.24 1.93
CA LEU A 68 5.07 -5.59 2.82
C LEU A 68 5.29 -7.10 2.83
N GLN A 69 6.50 -7.55 2.49
CA GLN A 69 6.98 -8.85 2.90
C GLN A 69 7.89 -8.65 4.10
N PRO A 70 7.49 -9.03 5.32
CA PRO A 70 8.38 -9.01 6.47
C PRO A 70 9.63 -9.83 6.19
N ALA A 71 10.77 -9.40 6.70
CA ALA A 71 11.92 -10.28 6.80
C ALA A 71 11.50 -11.51 7.61
N ASP A 72 11.95 -12.71 7.21
CA ASP A 72 11.74 -13.91 8.00
C ASP A 72 12.24 -13.64 9.42
N ALA A 73 11.30 -13.39 10.34
CA ALA A 73 11.57 -13.41 11.75
C ALA A 73 11.85 -14.88 12.05
N GLY A 74 13.13 -15.27 11.99
CA GLY A 74 13.56 -16.64 12.25
C GLY A 74 12.78 -17.17 13.45
N ALA A 75 11.91 -18.14 13.19
CA ALA A 75 11.12 -18.83 14.20
C ALA A 75 12.02 -19.67 15.09
#